data_AF-A0A350WVS0-F1
#
_entry.id   AF-A0A350WVS0-F1
#
_cell.length_a   1.000
_cell.length_b   1.000
_cell.length_c   1.000
_cell.angle_alpha   90.00
_cell.angle_beta   90.00
_cell.angle_gamma   90.00
#
_symmetry.space_group_name_H-M   'P 1'
#
loop_
_entity.id
_entity.type
_entity.pdbx_description
1 polymer ?
#
loop_
_entity_poly.entity_id
_entity_poly.type
_entity_poly.pdbx_seq_one_letter_code
_entity_poly.pdbx_strand_id
1 'polypeptide(L)'
;MNDLTPILVTGSHRSGTTWVGKMLAADVDTAYISEPLNVLHRPGVYRVPVKYWYTYITEENEAGYLSAFHELLNFQYHLLLEIRSIRSVKDFLRMGRDFRIFFNGSMHGQRALIKDPFAVFSTPWFAKRLNCQVVITARHPGGFVSSLKRLGW
;
A
#
# COMPACT_ATOMS: atom_id res chain seq x y z
N MET A 1 -18.48 3.50 -7.47
CA MET A 1 -17.08 3.03 -7.51
C MET A 1 -16.23 4.21 -7.89
N ASN A 2 -15.02 4.31 -7.36
CA ASN A 2 -14.10 5.33 -7.85
C ASN A 2 -13.64 4.88 -9.24
N ASP A 3 -14.09 5.57 -10.29
CA ASP A 3 -13.90 5.11 -11.69
C ASP A 3 -12.45 5.26 -12.19
N LEU A 4 -11.57 5.80 -11.34
CA LEU A 4 -10.15 5.99 -11.65
C LEU A 4 -9.36 4.71 -11.42
N THR A 5 -8.68 4.25 -12.48
CA THR A 5 -7.79 3.08 -12.45
C THR A 5 -6.72 3.22 -11.37
N PRO A 6 -6.65 2.37 -10.33
CA PRO A 6 -5.67 2.53 -9.26
C PRO A 6 -4.23 2.36 -9.75
N ILE A 7 -3.26 2.90 -9.01
CA ILE A 7 -1.82 2.75 -9.29
C ILE A 7 -1.19 1.83 -8.25
N LEU A 8 -0.36 0.88 -8.68
CA LEU A 8 0.54 0.13 -7.80
C LEU A 8 1.98 0.56 -8.08
N VAL A 9 2.67 1.11 -7.08
CA VAL A 9 4.11 1.35 -7.12
C VAL A 9 4.82 0.27 -6.31
N THR A 10 5.56 -0.60 -6.99
CA THR A 10 6.24 -1.75 -6.39
C THR A 10 7.66 -1.93 -6.92
N GLY A 11 8.36 -2.96 -6.49
CA GLY A 11 9.77 -3.23 -6.80
C GLY A 11 10.49 -3.76 -5.57
N SER A 12 11.81 -3.95 -5.66
CA SER A 12 12.57 -4.35 -4.47
C SER A 12 12.51 -3.25 -3.41
N HIS A 13 12.59 -3.62 -2.13
CA HIS A 13 12.83 -2.61 -1.09
C HIS A 13 14.14 -1.86 -1.42
N ARG A 14 14.30 -0.61 -0.96
CA ARG A 14 15.49 0.22 -1.25
C ARG A 14 15.73 0.57 -2.73
N SER A 15 14.77 0.33 -3.63
CA SER A 15 14.85 0.71 -5.05
C SER A 15 14.25 2.08 -5.39
N GLY A 16 13.75 2.82 -4.40
CA GLY A 16 13.18 4.16 -4.62
C GLY A 16 11.64 4.20 -4.72
N THR A 17 10.95 3.08 -4.47
CA THR A 17 9.48 3.00 -4.46
C THR A 17 8.79 4.14 -3.69
N THR A 18 9.32 4.53 -2.52
CA THR A 18 8.76 5.64 -1.73
C THR A 18 8.86 6.99 -2.43
N TRP A 19 9.99 7.26 -3.09
CA TRP A 19 10.17 8.53 -3.80
C TRP A 19 9.23 8.58 -5.01
N VAL A 20 9.22 7.52 -5.83
CA VAL A 20 8.34 7.42 -7.01
C VAL A 20 6.87 7.55 -6.61
N GLY A 21 6.42 6.81 -5.59
CA GLY A 21 5.03 6.89 -5.14
C GLY A 21 4.65 8.27 -4.62
N LYS A 22 5.57 8.99 -3.95
CA LYS A 22 5.32 10.37 -3.53
C LYS A 22 5.29 11.37 -4.69
N MET A 23 6.10 11.18 -5.74
CA MET A 23 6.05 12.03 -6.93
C MET A 23 4.75 11.84 -7.70
N LEU A 24 4.28 10.61 -7.84
CA LEU A 24 3.00 10.31 -8.47
C LEU A 24 1.80 10.78 -7.63
N ALA A 25 1.94 10.84 -6.31
CA ALA A 25 0.93 11.37 -5.39
C ALA A 25 1.20 12.82 -4.95
N ALA A 26 2.00 13.58 -5.71
CA ALA A 26 2.27 14.98 -5.42
C ALA A 26 1.07 15.89 -5.75
N ASP A 27 0.20 15.41 -6.65
CA ASP A 27 -1.03 16.09 -7.02
C ASP A 27 -2.18 15.85 -6.02
N VAL A 28 -3.13 16.79 -5.96
CA VAL A 28 -4.27 16.74 -5.04
C VAL A 28 -5.30 15.66 -5.39
N ASP A 29 -5.26 15.07 -6.58
CA ASP A 29 -6.21 14.06 -7.01
C ASP A 29 -5.73 12.63 -6.76
N THR A 30 -4.64 12.44 -6.00
CA THR A 30 -4.10 11.09 -5.71
C THR A 30 -3.93 10.85 -4.21
N ALA A 31 -4.50 9.74 -3.74
CA ALA A 31 -4.38 9.28 -2.36
C ALA A 31 -3.24 8.26 -2.23
N TYR A 32 -2.17 8.63 -1.53
CA TYR A 32 -1.03 7.76 -1.26
C TYR A 32 -1.32 6.78 -0.10
N ILE A 33 -1.42 5.49 -0.42
CA ILE A 33 -1.62 4.40 0.55
C ILE A 33 -0.31 3.65 0.72
N SER A 34 0.19 3.59 1.96
CA SER A 34 1.51 3.04 2.27
C SER A 34 1.45 1.58 2.72
N GLU A 35 2.05 0.72 1.92
CA GLU A 35 2.46 -0.66 2.23
C GLU A 35 1.42 -1.55 2.96
N PRO A 36 0.23 -1.79 2.37
CA PRO A 36 -0.78 -2.67 2.96
C PRO A 36 -0.32 -4.13 3.14
N LEU A 37 0.62 -4.62 2.33
CA LEU A 37 1.21 -5.96 2.45
C LEU A 37 2.42 -6.02 3.38
N ASN A 38 2.70 -4.96 4.13
CA ASN A 38 3.66 -4.99 5.23
C ASN A 38 3.09 -5.85 6.37
N VAL A 39 3.87 -6.75 6.97
CA VAL A 39 3.37 -7.59 8.10
C VAL A 39 3.03 -6.75 9.34
N LEU A 40 3.53 -5.51 9.41
CA LEU A 40 3.28 -4.52 10.45
C LEU A 40 2.32 -3.41 9.99
N HIS A 41 1.56 -3.62 8.91
CA HIS A 41 0.58 -2.66 8.44
C HIS A 41 -0.49 -2.38 9.51
N ARG A 42 -1.16 -1.24 9.37
CA ARG A 42 -2.21 -0.80 10.29
C ARG A 42 -3.56 -1.36 9.85
N PRO A 43 -4.32 -2.02 10.73
CA PRO A 43 -5.56 -2.70 10.34
C PRO A 43 -6.67 -1.74 9.92
N GLY A 44 -6.56 -0.45 10.26
CA GLY A 44 -7.41 0.62 9.72
C GLY A 44 -7.27 0.82 8.21
N VAL A 45 -6.05 0.65 7.68
CA VAL A 45 -5.74 0.84 6.25
C VAL A 45 -6.07 -0.41 5.45
N TYR A 46 -5.76 -1.59 5.99
CA TYR A 46 -5.98 -2.87 5.36
C TYR A 46 -6.35 -3.90 6.44
N ARG A 47 -7.55 -4.50 6.40
CA ARG A 47 -8.01 -5.34 7.51
C ARG A 47 -7.41 -6.73 7.58
N VAL A 48 -6.86 -7.24 6.46
CA VAL A 48 -6.45 -8.63 6.36
C VAL A 48 -5.03 -8.77 6.90
N PRO A 49 -4.81 -9.58 7.95
CA PRO A 49 -3.48 -9.76 8.50
C PRO A 49 -2.55 -10.42 7.48
N VAL A 50 -1.36 -9.87 7.31
CA VAL A 50 -0.36 -10.37 6.37
C VAL A 50 0.69 -11.13 7.14
N LYS A 51 0.76 -12.45 6.90
CA LYS A 51 1.60 -13.38 7.67
C LYS A 51 3.07 -13.32 7.26
N TYR A 52 3.36 -13.07 5.99
CA TYR A 52 4.70 -13.14 5.44
C TYR A 52 5.03 -11.87 4.67
N TRP A 53 6.26 -11.39 4.81
CA TRP A 53 6.80 -10.45 3.83
C TRP A 53 6.76 -11.12 2.47
N TYR A 54 6.40 -10.37 1.43
CA TYR A 54 6.28 -10.89 0.06
C TYR A 54 5.22 -11.99 -0.10
N THR A 55 4.09 -11.89 0.60
CA THR A 55 2.93 -12.76 0.35
C THR A 55 2.57 -12.74 -1.13
N TYR A 56 2.69 -13.91 -1.76
CA TYR A 56 2.38 -14.12 -3.16
C TYR A 56 0.87 -14.36 -3.33
N ILE A 57 0.19 -13.37 -3.88
CA ILE A 57 -1.26 -13.40 -4.11
C ILE A 57 -1.49 -13.77 -5.56
N THR A 58 -2.37 -14.74 -5.75
CA THR A 58 -2.75 -15.29 -7.05
C THR A 58 -4.25 -15.52 -7.09
N GLU A 59 -4.79 -15.88 -8.25
CA GLU A 59 -6.22 -16.17 -8.39
C GLU A 59 -6.66 -17.34 -7.49
N GLU A 60 -5.77 -18.30 -7.24
CA GLU A 60 -6.07 -19.47 -6.40
C GLU A 60 -6.25 -19.13 -4.92
N ASN A 61 -5.65 -18.04 -4.42
CA ASN A 61 -5.73 -17.64 -3.01
C ASN A 61 -6.45 -16.29 -2.78
N GLU A 62 -7.01 -15.70 -3.84
CA GLU A 62 -7.56 -14.34 -3.80
C GLU A 62 -8.74 -14.16 -2.87
N ALA A 63 -9.46 -15.25 -2.54
CA ALA A 63 -10.61 -15.22 -1.64
C ALA A 63 -10.29 -14.58 -0.28
N GLY A 64 -9.03 -14.68 0.17
CA GLY A 64 -8.57 -14.05 1.41
C GLY A 64 -8.25 -12.55 1.31
N TYR A 65 -8.12 -11.98 0.10
CA TYR A 65 -7.53 -10.66 -0.11
C TYR A 65 -8.40 -9.72 -0.96
N LEU A 66 -9.14 -10.24 -1.93
CA LEU A 66 -9.81 -9.46 -2.96
C LEU A 66 -10.80 -8.44 -2.38
N SER A 67 -11.67 -8.88 -1.46
CA SER A 67 -12.62 -8.01 -0.78
C SER A 67 -11.91 -6.89 -0.01
N ALA A 68 -10.83 -7.21 0.70
CA ALA A 68 -10.07 -6.22 1.46
C ALA A 68 -9.36 -5.19 0.58
N PHE A 69 -8.88 -5.60 -0.59
CA PHE A 69 -8.33 -4.65 -1.55
C PHE A 69 -9.41 -3.78 -2.18
N HIS A 70 -10.59 -4.31 -2.49
CA HIS A 70 -11.70 -3.47 -2.97
C HIS A 70 -12.11 -2.43 -1.94
N GLU A 71 -12.17 -2.80 -0.66
CA GLU A 71 -12.51 -1.86 0.41
C GLU A 71 -11.43 -0.79 0.57
N LEU A 72 -10.16 -1.18 0.56
CA LEU A 72 -9.02 -0.25 0.55
C LEU A 72 -9.07 0.71 -0.64
N LEU A 73 -9.32 0.21 -1.86
CA LEU A 73 -9.39 1.01 -3.08
C LEU A 73 -10.61 1.94 -3.14
N ASN A 74 -11.69 1.59 -2.42
CA ASN A 74 -12.85 2.46 -2.22
C ASN A 74 -12.72 3.35 -0.97
N PHE A 75 -11.52 3.47 -0.39
CA PHE A 75 -11.22 4.28 0.79
C PHE A 75 -12.08 3.95 2.02
N GLN A 76 -12.41 2.68 2.22
CA GLN A 76 -13.07 2.22 3.42
C GLN A 76 -12.05 2.05 4.56
N TYR A 77 -12.00 3.04 5.45
CA TYR A 77 -11.12 3.00 6.61
C TYR A 77 -11.74 2.22 7.78
N HIS A 78 -11.03 1.23 8.30
CA HIS A 78 -11.53 0.36 9.37
C HIS A 78 -11.25 0.93 10.77
N LEU A 79 -11.94 2.03 11.13
CA LEU A 79 -11.79 2.72 12.41
C LEU A 79 -11.78 1.78 13.64
N LEU A 80 -12.76 0.87 13.71
CA LEU A 80 -12.90 -0.03 14.86
C LEU A 80 -11.71 -1.00 15.00
N LEU A 81 -11.17 -1.48 13.88
CA LEU A 81 -10.00 -2.37 13.88
C LEU A 81 -8.74 -1.58 14.28
N GLU A 82 -8.63 -0.35 13.77
CA GLU A 82 -7.50 0.52 14.10
C GLU A 82 -7.46 0.87 15.59
N ILE A 83 -8.59 1.32 16.15
CA ILE A 83 -8.68 1.71 17.57
C ILE A 83 -8.26 0.55 18.48
N ARG A 84 -8.67 -0.68 18.16
CA ARG A 84 -8.28 -1.89 18.92
C ARG A 84 -6.77 -2.20 18.84
N SER A 85 -6.06 -1.66 17.84
CA SER A 85 -4.63 -1.87 17.62
C SER A 85 -3.73 -0.74 18.17
N ILE A 86 -4.30 0.36 18.66
CA ILE A 86 -3.53 1.49 19.18
C ILE A 86 -2.86 1.09 20.50
N ARG A 87 -1.55 1.31 20.59
CA ARG A 87 -0.76 1.05 21.80
C ARG A 87 0.02 2.29 22.28
N SER A 88 0.00 3.37 21.51
CA SER A 88 0.77 4.58 21.81
C SER A 88 0.17 5.84 21.19
N VAL A 89 0.57 7.00 21.70
CA VAL A 89 0.23 8.31 21.09
C VAL A 89 0.72 8.40 19.65
N LYS A 90 1.88 7.79 19.33
CA LYS A 90 2.40 7.71 17.96
C LYS A 90 1.46 6.94 17.04
N ASP A 91 0.84 5.87 17.53
CA ASP A 91 -0.14 5.10 16.76
C ASP A 91 -1.43 5.89 16.53
N PHE A 92 -1.88 6.65 17.54
CA PHE A 92 -3.03 7.54 17.40
C PHE A 92 -2.79 8.64 16.35
N LEU A 93 -1.61 9.27 16.35
CA LEU A 93 -1.26 10.27 15.33
C LEU A 93 -1.17 9.66 13.91
N ARG A 94 -0.65 8.44 13.80
CA ARG A 94 -0.63 7.70 12.53
C ARG A 94 -2.04 7.36 12.05
N MET A 95 -2.91 6.89 12.94
CA MET A 95 -4.34 6.70 12.65
C MET A 95 -4.96 7.99 12.12
N GLY A 96 -4.75 9.13 12.78
CA GLY A 96 -5.31 10.41 12.33
C GLY A 96 -4.84 10.81 10.93
N ARG A 97 -3.55 10.59 10.62
CA ARG A 97 -3.01 10.79 9.27
C ARG A 97 -3.67 9.86 8.25
N ASP A 98 -3.75 8.57 8.55
CA ASP A 98 -4.27 7.56 7.63
C ASP A 98 -5.78 7.75 7.40
N PHE A 99 -6.53 8.04 8.46
CA PHE A 99 -7.94 8.42 8.37
C PHE A 99 -8.14 9.64 7.48
N ARG A 100 -7.30 10.68 7.60
CA ARG A 100 -7.38 11.87 6.74
C ARG A 100 -7.14 11.54 5.27
N ILE A 101 -6.20 10.65 4.96
CA ILE A 101 -5.95 10.19 3.59
C ILE A 101 -7.19 9.50 3.02
N PHE A 102 -7.79 8.57 3.77
CA PHE A 102 -8.97 7.83 3.33
C PHE A 102 -10.21 8.73 3.23
N PHE A 103 -10.42 9.61 4.20
CA PHE A 103 -11.52 10.57 4.19
C PHE A 103 -11.41 11.52 2.99
N ASN A 104 -10.23 12.09 2.74
CA ASN A 104 -10.00 12.95 1.58
C ASN A 104 -10.16 12.18 0.27
N GLY A 105 -9.63 10.95 0.20
CA GLY A 105 -9.75 10.10 -0.97
C GLY A 105 -11.20 9.79 -1.34
N SER A 106 -12.02 9.48 -0.33
CA SER A 106 -13.44 9.25 -0.50
C SER A 106 -14.20 10.53 -0.88
N MET A 107 -13.99 11.64 -0.16
CA MET A 107 -14.73 12.89 -0.36
C MET A 107 -14.42 13.58 -1.69
N HIS A 108 -13.17 13.51 -2.16
CA HIS A 108 -12.73 14.19 -3.39
C HIS A 108 -12.62 13.24 -4.59
N GLY A 109 -12.97 11.95 -4.42
CA GLY A 109 -12.84 10.97 -5.50
C GLY A 109 -11.40 10.78 -5.99
N GLN A 110 -10.42 10.87 -5.09
CA GLN A 110 -9.00 10.80 -5.47
C GLN A 110 -8.65 9.43 -6.02
N ARG A 111 -7.74 9.36 -6.98
CA ARG A 111 -7.15 8.12 -7.47
C ARG A 111 -6.36 7.42 -6.36
N ALA A 112 -6.62 6.13 -6.12
CA ALA A 112 -5.84 5.36 -5.17
C ALA A 112 -4.44 5.02 -5.74
N LEU A 113 -3.39 5.32 -4.99
CA LEU A 113 -2.03 4.89 -5.26
C LEU A 113 -1.52 4.03 -4.10
N ILE A 114 -1.37 2.74 -4.35
CA ILE A 114 -0.76 1.80 -3.42
C ILE A 114 0.74 1.81 -3.68
N LYS A 115 1.53 2.21 -2.70
CA LYS A 115 2.97 1.99 -2.71
C LYS A 115 3.28 0.79 -1.84
N ASP A 116 3.82 -0.27 -2.41
CA ASP A 116 4.17 -1.48 -1.66
C ASP A 116 5.31 -2.29 -2.31
N PRO A 117 6.52 -2.36 -1.72
CA PRO A 117 7.59 -3.21 -2.24
C PRO A 117 7.31 -4.72 -2.09
N PHE A 118 6.44 -5.13 -1.16
CA PHE A 118 6.10 -6.54 -0.92
C PHE A 118 5.11 -7.09 -1.95
N ALA A 119 4.43 -6.22 -2.70
CA ALA A 119 3.53 -6.60 -3.78
C ALA A 119 4.24 -7.07 -5.07
N VAL A 120 5.58 -7.00 -5.14
CA VAL A 120 6.32 -7.18 -6.40
C VAL A 120 6.04 -8.52 -7.08
N PHE A 121 5.94 -9.62 -6.33
CA PHE A 121 5.62 -10.93 -6.88
C PHE A 121 4.14 -11.07 -7.25
N SER A 122 3.26 -10.35 -6.54
CA SER A 122 1.81 -10.34 -6.76
C SER A 122 1.38 -9.38 -7.88
N THR A 123 2.33 -8.73 -8.56
CA THR A 123 2.08 -7.77 -9.64
C THR A 123 1.05 -8.24 -10.68
N PRO A 124 1.12 -9.49 -11.21
CA PRO A 124 0.14 -9.95 -12.20
C PRO A 124 -1.29 -9.96 -11.66
N TRP A 125 -1.46 -10.31 -10.37
CA TRP A 125 -2.76 -10.33 -9.72
C TRP A 125 -3.31 -8.91 -9.53
N PHE A 126 -2.49 -7.96 -9.07
CA PHE A 126 -2.91 -6.55 -8.97
C PHE A 126 -3.33 -5.96 -10.33
N ALA A 127 -2.57 -6.25 -11.39
CA ALA A 127 -2.89 -5.77 -12.74
C ALA A 127 -4.21 -6.36 -13.26
N LYS A 128 -4.42 -7.67 -13.12
CA LYS A 128 -5.58 -8.36 -13.70
C LYS A 128 -6.85 -8.25 -12.86
N ARG A 129 -6.74 -8.39 -11.54
CA ARG A 129 -7.90 -8.53 -10.63
C ARG A 129 -8.35 -7.20 -10.05
N LEU A 130 -7.42 -6.28 -9.80
CA LEU A 130 -7.70 -4.95 -9.27
C LEU A 130 -7.60 -3.84 -10.34
N ASN A 131 -7.29 -4.21 -11.58
CA ASN A 131 -7.09 -3.27 -12.69
C ASN A 131 -6.06 -2.19 -12.35
N CYS A 132 -4.99 -2.53 -11.62
CA CYS A 132 -3.96 -1.56 -11.28
C CYS A 132 -3.07 -1.22 -12.48
N GLN A 133 -2.79 0.06 -12.70
CA GLN A 133 -1.61 0.49 -13.46
C GLN A 133 -0.36 0.28 -12.60
N VAL A 134 0.54 -0.60 -13.05
CA VAL A 134 1.70 -1.01 -12.25
C VAL A 134 2.96 -0.26 -12.67
N VAL A 135 3.62 0.34 -11.69
CA VAL A 135 4.95 0.97 -11.80
C VAL A 135 5.94 0.14 -11.00
N ILE A 136 6.89 -0.49 -11.68
CA ILE A 136 7.95 -1.28 -11.05
C ILE A 136 9.23 -0.46 -11.02
N THR A 137 9.75 -0.19 -9.82
CA THR A 137 11.05 0.47 -9.65
C THR A 137 12.17 -0.56 -9.61
N ALA A 138 13.16 -0.37 -10.49
CA ALA A 138 14.39 -1.15 -10.50
C ALA A 138 15.57 -0.26 -10.09
N ARG A 139 16.53 -0.83 -9.37
CA ARG A 139 17.77 -0.16 -8.97
C ARG A 139 18.94 -1.10 -9.16
N HIS A 140 20.09 -0.55 -9.55
CA HIS A 140 21.33 -1.30 -9.67
C HIS A 140 21.62 -2.13 -8.38
N PRO A 141 21.93 -3.44 -8.48
CA PRO A 141 22.14 -4.31 -7.32
C PRO A 141 23.21 -3.79 -6.35
N GLY A 142 24.31 -3.23 -6.87
CA GLY A 142 25.34 -2.61 -6.02
C GLY A 142 24.82 -1.43 -5.19
N GLY A 143 23.88 -0.64 -5.73
CA GLY A 143 23.23 0.46 -5.00
C GLY A 143 22.24 -0.03 -3.95
N PHE A 144 21.56 -1.15 -4.20
CA PHE A 144 20.71 -1.84 -3.24
C PHE A 144 21.56 -2.38 -2.06
N VAL A 145 22.59 -3.16 -2.35
CA VAL A 145 23.50 -3.75 -1.33
C VAL A 145 24.18 -2.66 -0.50
N SER A 146 24.71 -1.61 -1.15
CA SER A 146 25.32 -0.47 -0.45
C SER A 146 24.31 0.21 0.50
N SER A 147 23.05 0.37 0.07
CA SER A 147 22.02 0.94 0.93
C SER A 147 21.68 0.09 2.14
N LEU A 148 21.72 -1.24 2.03
CA LEU A 148 21.46 -2.15 3.15
C LEU A 148 22.60 -2.09 4.16
N LYS A 149 23.85 -2.26 3.68
CA LYS A 149 25.05 -2.20 4.52
C LYS A 149 25.14 -0.91 5.32
N ARG A 150 24.84 0.25 4.70
CA ARG A 150 24.87 1.55 5.37
C ARG A 150 23.88 1.67 6.52
N LEU A 151 22.74 0.96 6.46
CA LEU A 151 21.69 1.01 7.48
C LEU A 151 21.80 -0.11 8.53
N GLY A 152 22.83 -0.96 8.44
CA GLY A 152 22.98 -2.11 9.34
C GLY A 152 21.84 -3.11 9.22
N TRP A 153 21.29 -3.26 8.02
CA TRP A 153 20.31 -4.31 7.70
C TRP A 153 21.00 -5.63 7.39
#